data_AF-A0A1A6XZJ0-F1
#
_entry.id   AF-A0A1A6XZJ0-F1
#
_cell.length_a   1.000
_cell.length_b   1.000
_cell.length_c   1.000
_cell.angle_alpha   90.00
_cell.angle_beta   90.00
_cell.angle_gamma   90.00
#
_symmetry.space_group_name_H-M   'P 1'
#
loop_
_entity.id
_entity.type
_entity.pdbx_description
1 polymer ?
#
loop_
_entity_poly.entity_id
_entity_poly.type
_entity_poly.pdbx_seq_one_letter_code
_entity_poly.pdbx_strand_id
1 'polypeptide(L)'
;MNDVEHDMPEPVQIDFPPLLNWDEVMRDECEDPLGFARRTTYTLLTLSEAGLLAGFSGDNQQGLEEARRTVALSQAHLRRQVWFAEVAEKRLGRIAEALAAAG
;
A
#
# COMPACT_ATOMS: atom_id res chain seq x y z
N MET A 1 -39.82 -25.17 23.86
CA MET A 1 -39.60 -23.82 23.29
C MET A 1 -38.49 -23.18 24.12
N ASN A 2 -37.28 -22.95 23.66
CA ASN A 2 -36.67 -23.07 22.33
C ASN A 2 -35.19 -23.41 22.54
N ASP A 3 -34.69 -24.39 21.78
CA ASP A 3 -33.26 -24.59 21.59
C ASP A 3 -32.77 -23.50 20.62
N VAL A 4 -31.88 -22.64 21.09
CA VAL A 4 -31.27 -21.60 20.26
C VAL A 4 -30.10 -22.23 19.55
N GLU A 5 -30.31 -22.60 18.28
CA GLU A 5 -29.23 -22.98 17.38
C GLU A 5 -28.24 -21.80 17.27
N HIS A 6 -27.03 -22.02 17.77
CA HIS A 6 -25.91 -21.13 17.50
C HIS A 6 -25.50 -21.34 16.05
N ASP A 7 -26.08 -20.52 15.18
CA ASP A 7 -25.67 -20.37 13.78
C ASP A 7 -24.25 -19.77 13.80
N MET A 8 -23.25 -20.66 13.85
CA MET A 8 -21.85 -20.30 13.70
C MET A 8 -21.68 -19.88 12.24
N PRO A 9 -21.37 -18.61 11.93
CA PRO A 9 -21.14 -18.21 10.55
C PRO A 9 -20.00 -19.07 10.00
N GLU A 10 -20.25 -19.71 8.84
CA GLU A 10 -19.23 -20.48 8.15
C GLU A 10 -17.96 -19.62 8.01
N PRO A 11 -16.77 -20.21 8.19
CA PRO A 11 -15.54 -19.47 8.02
C PRO A 11 -15.53 -18.91 6.61
N VAL A 12 -15.65 -17.58 6.50
CA VAL A 12 -15.49 -16.87 5.24
C VAL A 12 -14.09 -17.24 4.76
N GLN A 13 -14.03 -18.11 3.75
CA GLN A 13 -12.79 -18.47 3.10
C GLN A 13 -12.31 -17.19 2.42
N ILE A 14 -11.38 -16.51 3.07
CA ILE A 14 -10.72 -15.33 2.51
C ILE A 14 -9.74 -15.88 1.47
N ASP A 15 -10.26 -16.13 0.28
CA ASP A 15 -9.44 -16.33 -0.90
C ASP A 15 -8.75 -14.99 -1.15
N PHE A 16 -7.50 -14.90 -0.70
CA PHE A 16 -6.63 -13.80 -1.09
C PHE A 16 -6.59 -13.81 -2.62
N PRO A 17 -6.93 -12.69 -3.29
CA PRO A 17 -6.73 -12.62 -4.72
C PRO A 17 -5.24 -12.94 -4.98
N PRO A 18 -4.93 -13.86 -5.91
CA PRO A 18 -3.55 -14.20 -6.18
C PRO A 18 -2.78 -12.92 -6.44
N LEU A 19 -1.63 -12.79 -5.76
CA LEU A 19 -0.72 -11.68 -5.99
C LEU A 19 -0.51 -11.57 -7.50
N LEU A 20 -0.61 -10.34 -8.02
CA LEU A 20 -0.44 -10.06 -9.44
C LEU A 20 0.81 -10.78 -9.94
N ASN A 21 0.71 -11.44 -11.09
CA ASN A 21 1.87 -12.05 -11.70
C ASN A 21 2.86 -10.97 -12.15
N TRP A 22 4.11 -11.35 -12.42
CA TRP A 22 5.18 -10.40 -12.71
C TRP A 22 4.88 -9.48 -13.90
N ASP A 23 4.16 -9.98 -14.92
CA ASP A 23 3.75 -9.17 -16.07
C ASP A 23 2.67 -8.13 -15.71
N GLU A 24 1.78 -8.48 -14.78
CA GLU A 24 0.78 -7.56 -14.24
C GLU A 24 1.41 -6.51 -13.32
N VAL A 25 2.43 -6.88 -12.54
CA VAL A 25 3.23 -5.93 -11.75
C VAL A 25 3.93 -4.94 -12.66
N MET A 26 4.57 -5.40 -13.74
CA MET A 26 5.28 -4.52 -14.68
C MET A 26 4.35 -3.59 -15.45
N ARG A 27 3.13 -4.04 -15.78
CA ARG A 27 2.13 -3.20 -16.45
C ARG A 27 1.57 -2.14 -15.50
N ASP A 28 1.26 -2.52 -14.27
CA ASP A 28 0.78 -1.60 -13.25
C ASP A 28 1.85 -0.57 -12.89
N GLU A 29 3.12 -0.96 -12.75
CA GLU A 29 4.25 -0.05 -12.55
C GLU A 29 4.50 0.88 -13.76
N CYS A 30 4.06 0.49 -14.97
CA CYS A 30 4.16 1.36 -16.14
C CYS A 30 3.09 2.46 -16.13
N GLU A 31 1.89 2.16 -15.62
CA GLU A 31 0.74 3.07 -15.57
C GLU A 31 0.68 3.87 -14.26
N ASP A 32 1.13 3.28 -13.17
CA ASP A 32 1.29 3.83 -11.83
C ASP A 32 2.57 3.22 -11.23
N PRO A 33 3.74 3.88 -11.34
CA PRO A 33 5.04 3.35 -10.90
C PRO A 33 5.16 2.94 -9.44
N LEU A 34 4.10 3.03 -8.65
CA LEU A 34 3.97 2.43 -7.32
C LEU A 34 2.56 1.95 -7.00
N GLY A 35 1.71 1.72 -7.99
CA GLY A 35 0.33 1.29 -7.81
C GLY A 35 0.28 0.00 -6.99
N PHE A 36 1.16 -0.94 -7.33
CA PHE A 36 1.33 -2.19 -6.61
C PHE A 36 1.81 -1.96 -5.17
N ALA A 37 2.85 -1.14 -4.98
CA ALA A 37 3.40 -0.88 -3.66
C ALA A 37 2.38 -0.17 -2.73
N ARG A 38 1.59 0.75 -3.30
CA ARG A 38 0.50 1.45 -2.59
C ARG A 38 -0.64 0.50 -2.22
N ARG A 39 -1.11 -0.35 -3.16
CA ARG A 39 -2.19 -1.31 -2.89
C ARG A 39 -1.77 -2.37 -1.87
N THR A 40 -0.57 -2.92 -2.00
CA THR A 40 -0.01 -3.86 -1.01
C THR A 40 0.04 -3.22 0.37
N THR A 41 0.51 -1.96 0.46
CA THR A 41 0.50 -1.20 1.73
C THR A 41 -0.92 -1.05 2.28
N TYR A 42 -1.90 -0.71 1.45
CA TYR A 42 -3.29 -0.53 1.86
C TYR A 42 -3.92 -1.86 2.33
N THR A 43 -3.75 -2.94 1.57
CA THR A 43 -4.23 -4.27 1.91
C THR A 43 -3.71 -4.73 3.27
N LEU A 44 -2.41 -4.51 3.55
CA LEU A 44 -1.82 -4.83 4.86
C LEU A 44 -2.43 -4.04 6.03
N LEU A 45 -2.87 -2.81 5.79
CA LEU A 45 -3.52 -1.97 6.81
C LEU A 45 -4.99 -2.35 7.05
N THR A 46 -5.65 -2.95 6.06
CA THR A 46 -7.08 -3.29 6.11
C THR A 46 -7.37 -4.70 6.61
N LEU A 47 -6.39 -5.61 6.52
CA LEU A 47 -6.57 -6.98 6.99
C LEU A 47 -6.42 -7.08 8.50
N SER A 48 -7.19 -7.98 9.11
CA SER A 48 -7.04 -8.30 10.53
C SER A 48 -5.71 -9.00 10.78
N GLU A 49 -5.20 -8.89 11.99
CA GLU A 49 -3.97 -9.59 12.40
C GLU A 49 -4.07 -11.10 12.18
N ALA A 50 -5.23 -11.71 12.47
CA ALA A 50 -5.48 -13.12 12.20
C ALA A 50 -5.43 -13.46 10.70
N GLY A 51 -5.95 -12.57 9.83
CA GLY A 51 -5.89 -12.74 8.37
C GLY A 51 -4.46 -12.60 7.82
N LEU A 52 -3.66 -11.68 8.38
CA LEU A 52 -2.25 -11.54 8.05
C LEU A 52 -1.44 -12.76 8.50
N LEU A 53 -1.67 -13.24 9.73
CA LEU A 53 -1.02 -14.44 10.26
C LEU A 53 -1.36 -15.66 9.41
N ALA A 54 -2.63 -15.85 9.05
CA ALA A 54 -3.02 -16.94 8.14
C ALA A 54 -2.32 -16.82 6.77
N GLY A 55 -2.32 -15.62 6.18
CA GLY A 55 -1.72 -15.37 4.86
C GLY A 55 -0.19 -15.54 4.80
N PHE A 56 0.52 -15.30 5.91
CA PHE A 56 1.99 -15.45 5.99
C PHE A 56 2.47 -16.70 6.75
N SER A 57 1.55 -17.51 7.28
CA SER A 57 1.89 -18.75 7.98
C SER A 57 2.38 -19.85 7.04
N GLY A 58 2.95 -20.92 7.62
CA GLY A 58 3.50 -22.05 6.86
C GLY A 58 4.79 -21.68 6.13
N ASP A 59 4.95 -22.15 4.90
CA ASP A 59 6.17 -21.97 4.11
C ASP A 59 6.24 -20.60 3.37
N ASN A 60 5.31 -19.68 3.67
CA ASN A 60 5.19 -18.38 2.98
C ASN A 60 6.10 -17.28 3.56
N GLN A 61 7.26 -17.65 4.09
CA GLN A 61 8.22 -16.68 4.64
C GLN A 61 8.78 -15.76 3.56
N GLN A 62 8.92 -16.25 2.33
CA GLN A 62 9.34 -15.45 1.18
C GLN A 62 8.31 -14.35 0.86
N GLY A 63 7.00 -14.66 0.87
CA GLY A 63 5.95 -13.67 0.63
C GLY A 63 5.93 -12.55 1.67
N LEU A 64 6.26 -12.87 2.93
CA LEU A 64 6.42 -11.86 3.98
C LEU A 64 7.61 -10.92 3.71
N GLU A 65 8.75 -11.45 3.27
CA GLU A 65 9.91 -10.62 2.92
C GLU A 65 9.62 -9.72 1.72
N GLU A 66 8.94 -10.24 0.70
CA GLU A 66 8.53 -9.49 -0.48
C GLU A 66 7.54 -8.36 -0.14
N ALA A 67 6.56 -8.64 0.73
CA ALA A 67 5.66 -7.63 1.26
C ALA A 67 6.42 -6.52 2.02
N ARG A 68 7.41 -6.88 2.85
CA ARG A 68 8.26 -5.90 3.57
C ARG A 68 9.08 -5.05 2.62
N ARG A 69 9.69 -5.63 1.59
CA ARG A 69 10.44 -4.88 0.55
C ARG A 69 9.53 -3.91 -0.20
N THR A 70 8.34 -4.37 -0.56
CA THR A 70 7.34 -3.58 -1.27
C THR A 70 6.89 -2.36 -0.45
N VAL A 71 6.62 -2.55 0.85
CA VAL A 71 6.29 -1.45 1.77
C VAL A 71 7.47 -0.47 1.91
N ALA A 72 8.71 -0.96 2.00
CA ALA A 72 9.89 -0.10 2.09
C ALA A 72 10.08 0.77 0.83
N LEU A 73 9.82 0.22 -0.36
CA LEU A 73 9.86 0.97 -1.62
C LEU A 73 8.79 2.08 -1.64
N SER A 74 7.55 1.76 -1.26
CA SER A 74 6.46 2.74 -1.12
C SER A 74 6.85 3.87 -0.16
N GLN A 75 7.40 3.53 1.01
CA GLN A 75 7.85 4.50 2.00
C GLN A 75 8.96 5.41 1.47
N ALA A 76 9.97 4.84 0.79
CA ALA A 76 11.09 5.61 0.24
C ALA A 76 10.61 6.61 -0.81
N HIS A 77 9.67 6.22 -1.66
CA HIS A 77 9.10 7.13 -2.64
C HIS A 77 8.26 8.24 -2.03
N LEU A 78 7.38 7.92 -1.06
CA LEU A 78 6.57 8.94 -0.40
C LEU A 78 7.45 10.03 0.24
N ARG A 79 8.54 9.63 0.90
CA ARG A 79 9.54 10.59 1.42
C ARG A 79 10.13 11.47 0.33
N ARG A 80 10.42 10.89 -0.84
CA ARG A 80 10.94 11.64 -1.98
C ARG A 80 9.92 12.63 -2.55
N GLN A 81 8.65 12.25 -2.62
CA GLN A 81 7.57 13.14 -3.05
C GLN A 81 7.36 14.31 -2.08
N VAL A 82 7.37 14.04 -0.78
CA VAL A 82 7.33 15.09 0.26
C VAL A 82 8.48 16.08 0.05
N TRP A 83 9.70 15.59 -0.13
CA TRP A 83 10.85 16.45 -0.39
C TRP A 83 10.69 17.30 -1.67
N PHE A 84 10.21 16.72 -2.77
CA PHE A 84 9.94 17.47 -3.99
C PHE A 84 8.88 18.55 -3.78
N ALA A 85 7.80 18.25 -3.06
CA ALA A 85 6.75 19.21 -2.74
C ALA A 85 7.29 20.39 -1.92
N GLU A 86 8.09 20.13 -0.88
CA GLU A 86 8.74 21.16 -0.08
C GLU A 86 9.66 22.06 -0.91
N VAL A 87 10.44 21.49 -1.83
CA VAL A 87 11.32 22.25 -2.72
C VAL A 87 10.51 23.11 -3.70
N ALA A 88 9.41 22.57 -4.23
CA ALA A 88 8.51 23.30 -5.12
C ALA A 88 7.85 24.48 -4.38
N GLU A 89 7.36 24.27 -3.16
CA GLU A 89 6.76 25.31 -2.33
C GLU A 89 7.73 26.46 -2.07
N LYS A 90 8.98 26.15 -1.66
CA LYS A 90 10.03 27.17 -1.47
C LYS A 90 10.30 27.96 -2.75
N ARG A 91 10.28 27.30 -3.90
CA ARG A 91 10.47 27.96 -5.19
C ARG A 91 9.30 28.90 -5.52
N LEU A 92 8.06 28.46 -5.27
CA LEU A 92 6.87 29.29 -5.45
C LEU A 92 6.90 30.53 -4.54
N GLY A 93 7.33 30.38 -3.28
CA GLY A 93 7.51 31.50 -2.36
C GLY A 93 8.46 32.57 -2.92
N ARG A 94 9.65 32.16 -3.41
CA ARG A 94 10.60 33.10 -4.03
C ARG A 94 10.05 33.80 -5.28
N ILE A 95 9.25 33.10 -6.09
CA ILE A 95 8.60 33.69 -7.26
C ILE A 95 7.56 34.73 -6.82
N ALA A 96 6.77 34.42 -5.79
CA ALA A 96 5.78 35.34 -5.25
C ALA A 96 6.43 36.63 -4.70
N GLU A 97 7.55 36.50 -3.97
CA GLU A 97 8.34 37.64 -3.48
C GLU A 97 8.87 38.51 -4.63
N ALA A 98 9.43 37.88 -5.67
CA ALA A 98 9.97 38.59 -6.83
C ALA A 98 8.87 39.34 -7.61
N LEU A 99 7.68 38.74 -7.75
CA LEU A 99 6.53 39.38 -8.37
C LEU A 99 6.03 40.56 -7.54
N ALA A 100 5.98 40.44 -6.21
CA ALA A 100 5.57 41.52 -5.32
C ALA A 100 6.54 42.71 -5.33
N ALA A 101 7.84 42.47 -5.53
CA ALA A 101 8.85 43.52 -5.62
C ALA A 101 8.90 44.24 -6.98
N ALA A 102 8.29 43.66 -8.02
CA ALA A 102 8.30 44.20 -9.38
C ALA A 102 7.05 45.04 -9.72
N GLY A 103 6.05 45.06 -8.84
CA GLY A 103 4.83 45.88 -8.94
C GLY A 103 4.85 47.05 -7.96
#